data_AF-A0A645BKV6-F1
#
_entry.id   AF-A0A645BKV6-F1
#
_cell.length_a   1.000
_cell.length_b   1.000
_cell.length_c   1.000
_cell.angle_alpha   90.00
_cell.angle_beta   90.00
_cell.angle_gamma   90.00
#
_symmetry.space_group_name_H-M   'P 1'
#
loop_
_entity.id
_entity.type
_entity.pdbx_description
1 polymer ?
#
loop_
_entity_poly.entity_id
_entity_poly.type
_entity_poly.pdbx_seq_one_letter_code
_entity_poly.pdbx_strand_id
1 'polypeptide(L)'
;MDHSLHMLGLKTDNLLELTYEDRKRIHNLKYYTWVEQQGRTVQDLNDLWYDTKNTWDAVHAQAGELDELINEFNDATGVLKTL
;
A
#
# COMPACT_ATOMS: atom_id res chain seq x y z
N MET A 1 -0.91 -31.30 6.19
CA MET A 1 -1.24 -31.37 4.75
C MET A 1 -1.70 -30.00 4.24
N ASP A 2 -2.63 -29.35 4.94
CA ASP A 2 -3.24 -28.06 4.57
C ASP A 2 -2.24 -26.91 4.33
N HIS A 3 -1.37 -26.60 5.30
CA HIS A 3 -0.34 -25.56 5.20
C HIS A 3 0.60 -25.72 3.99
N SER A 4 1.05 -26.96 3.74
CA SER A 4 1.98 -27.22 2.63
C SER A 4 1.34 -27.05 1.26
N LEU A 5 0.04 -27.31 1.12
CA LEU A 5 -0.66 -27.22 -0.15
C LEU A 5 -1.16 -25.80 -0.42
N HIS A 6 -1.80 -25.17 0.57
CA HIS A 6 -2.49 -23.90 0.37
C HIS A 6 -1.63 -22.66 0.62
N MET A 7 -0.56 -22.77 1.41
CA MET A 7 0.35 -21.64 1.65
C MET A 7 1.64 -21.80 0.85
N LEU A 8 2.33 -22.93 1.01
CA LEU A 8 3.65 -23.15 0.39
C LEU A 8 3.56 -23.59 -1.07
N GLY A 9 2.41 -24.11 -1.51
CA GLY A 9 2.18 -24.57 -2.87
C GLY A 9 1.69 -23.49 -3.85
N LEU A 10 1.53 -22.24 -3.39
CA LEU A 10 1.05 -21.15 -4.23
C LEU A 10 2.03 -20.87 -5.38
N LYS A 11 1.49 -20.80 -6.59
CA LYS A 11 2.22 -20.51 -7.82
C LYS A 11 1.82 -19.14 -8.36
N THR A 12 2.56 -18.68 -9.35
CA THR A 12 2.36 -17.37 -10.00
C THR A 12 1.39 -17.44 -11.19
N ASP A 13 0.76 -18.58 -11.42
CA ASP A 13 -0.21 -18.81 -12.51
C ASP A 13 -1.47 -17.94 -12.40
N ASN A 14 -1.78 -17.46 -11.20
CA ASN A 14 -2.87 -16.51 -10.95
C ASN A 14 -2.41 -15.04 -10.95
N LEU A 15 -1.13 -14.77 -11.21
CA LEU A 15 -0.59 -13.41 -11.29
C LEU A 15 -0.56 -12.94 -12.74
N LEU A 16 -0.89 -11.67 -12.94
CA LEU A 16 -0.71 -10.99 -14.23
C LEU A 16 0.51 -10.07 -14.14
N GLU A 17 1.52 -10.33 -14.98
CA GLU A 17 2.62 -9.40 -15.16
C GLU A 17 2.15 -8.22 -16.01
N LEU A 18 2.30 -7.01 -15.46
CA LEU A 18 1.75 -5.80 -16.06
C LEU A 18 2.80 -5.07 -16.88
N THR A 19 2.43 -4.67 -18.09
CA THR A 19 3.22 -3.72 -18.88
C THR A 19 3.13 -2.31 -18.27
N TYR A 20 3.92 -1.36 -18.78
CA TYR A 20 3.82 0.03 -18.36
C TYR A 20 2.41 0.61 -18.58
N GLU A 21 1.82 0.34 -19.74
CA GLU A 21 0.47 0.81 -20.09
C GLU A 21 -0.60 0.20 -19.18
N ASP A 22 -0.48 -1.08 -18.84
CA ASP A 22 -1.39 -1.74 -17.90
C ASP A 22 -1.33 -1.08 -16.52
N ARG A 23 -0.12 -0.80 -16.03
CA ARG A 23 0.05 -0.08 -14.76
C ARG A 23 -0.55 1.32 -14.82
N LYS A 24 -0.37 2.05 -15.93
CA LYS A 24 -0.92 3.41 -16.09
C LYS A 24 -2.45 3.39 -16.14
N ARG A 25 -3.04 2.40 -16.83
CA ARG A 25 -4.49 2.18 -16.85
C ARG A 25 -5.04 1.94 -15.43
N ILE A 26 -4.41 1.05 -14.65
CA ILE A 26 -4.80 0.77 -13.26
C ILE A 26 -4.63 2.01 -12.38
N HIS A 27 -3.58 2.79 -12.59
CA HIS A 27 -3.39 4.06 -11.88
C HIS A 27 -4.57 5.02 -12.11
N ASN A 28 -5.00 5.17 -13.36
CA ASN A 28 -6.12 6.05 -13.70
C ASN A 28 -7.47 5.60 -13.09
N LEU A 29 -7.63 4.33 -12.70
CA LEU A 29 -8.84 3.87 -12.00
C LEU A 29 -9.07 4.57 -10.65
N LYS A 30 -8.01 5.11 -10.03
CA LYS A 30 -8.11 5.84 -8.77
C LYS A 30 -8.92 7.13 -8.89
N TYR A 31 -9.05 7.69 -10.09
CA TYR A 31 -9.78 8.94 -10.32
C TYR A 31 -11.17 8.92 -9.67
N TYR A 32 -11.94 7.85 -9.90
CA TYR A 32 -13.30 7.73 -9.36
C TYR A 32 -13.33 7.79 -7.83
N THR A 33 -12.55 6.94 -7.16
CA THR A 33 -12.61 6.83 -5.70
C THR A 33 -11.85 7.93 -4.98
N TRP A 34 -10.74 8.42 -5.52
CA TRP A 34 -9.90 9.41 -4.85
C TRP A 34 -10.29 10.84 -5.20
N VAL A 35 -10.45 11.14 -6.48
CA VAL A 35 -10.75 12.50 -6.92
C VAL A 35 -12.22 12.80 -6.70
N GLU A 36 -13.11 11.98 -7.27
CA GLU A 36 -14.55 12.29 -7.20
C GLU A 36 -15.16 12.03 -5.83
N GLN A 37 -14.84 10.90 -5.19
CA GLN A 37 -15.47 10.54 -3.91
C GLN A 37 -14.77 11.11 -2.67
N GLN A 38 -13.42 11.11 -2.64
CA GLN A 38 -12.64 11.56 -1.48
C GLN A 38 -12.16 13.02 -1.60
N GLY A 39 -12.47 13.70 -2.72
CA GLY A 39 -12.18 15.12 -2.92
C GLY A 39 -10.70 15.45 -3.07
N ARG A 40 -9.85 14.47 -3.43
CA ARG A 40 -8.45 14.73 -3.80
C ARG A 40 -8.37 15.45 -5.13
N THR A 41 -7.27 16.15 -5.38
CA THR A 41 -7.07 16.80 -6.67
C THR A 41 -6.52 15.82 -7.70
N VAL A 42 -6.74 16.10 -8.99
CA VAL A 42 -6.10 15.35 -10.08
C VAL A 42 -4.58 15.51 -10.04
N GLN A 43 -4.09 16.63 -9.51
CA GLN A 43 -2.66 16.86 -9.30
C GLN A 43 -2.10 15.85 -8.30
N ASP A 44 -2.74 15.70 -7.14
CA ASP A 44 -2.33 14.71 -6.13
C ASP A 44 -2.26 13.30 -6.73
N LEU A 45 -3.23 12.95 -7.60
CA LEU A 45 -3.21 11.66 -8.30
C LEU A 45 -2.01 11.55 -9.25
N ASN A 46 -1.72 12.59 -10.05
CA ASN A 46 -0.59 12.59 -10.97
C ASN A 46 0.77 12.53 -10.23
N ASP A 47 0.88 13.16 -9.08
CA ASP A 47 2.10 13.19 -8.27
C ASP A 47 2.48 11.78 -7.81
N LEU A 48 1.50 10.91 -7.51
CA LEU A 48 1.78 9.49 -7.21
C LEU A 48 2.51 8.74 -8.34
N TRP A 49 2.43 9.24 -9.58
CA TRP A 49 3.06 8.63 -10.75
C TRP A 49 4.35 9.33 -11.15
N TYR A 50 4.37 10.66 -11.12
CA TYR A 50 5.47 11.47 -11.67
C TYR A 50 6.40 12.03 -10.61
N ASP A 51 5.94 12.24 -9.37
CA ASP A 51 6.73 12.82 -8.28
C ASP A 51 7.04 11.77 -7.20
N THR A 52 7.72 10.71 -7.61
CA THR A 52 8.10 9.59 -6.71
C THR A 52 8.90 10.05 -5.50
N LYS A 53 9.73 11.08 -5.65
CA LYS A 53 10.59 11.62 -4.59
C LYS A 53 9.79 12.33 -3.50
N ASN A 54 8.83 13.18 -3.84
CA ASN A 54 8.07 13.90 -2.81
C ASN A 54 6.80 13.16 -2.38
N THR A 55 6.41 12.08 -3.08
CA THR A 55 5.30 11.21 -2.65
C THR A 55 5.81 9.97 -1.93
N TRP A 56 6.33 8.99 -2.66
CA TRP A 56 6.67 7.68 -2.08
C TRP A 56 7.91 7.73 -1.18
N ASP A 57 8.97 8.45 -1.56
CA ASP A 57 10.17 8.51 -0.70
C ASP A 57 9.88 9.29 0.59
N ALA A 58 9.09 10.37 0.51
CA ALA A 58 8.65 11.13 1.69
C ALA A 58 7.76 10.30 2.62
N VAL A 59 6.90 9.43 2.08
CA VAL A 59 6.09 8.50 2.88
C VAL A 59 6.98 7.42 3.51
N HIS A 60 7.90 6.83 2.76
CA HIS A 60 8.82 5.82 3.30
C HIS A 60 9.76 6.36 4.37
N ALA A 61 10.14 7.64 4.30
CA ALA A 61 10.94 8.29 5.33
C ALA A 61 10.25 8.33 6.71
N GLN A 62 8.93 8.19 6.77
CA GLN A 62 8.16 8.19 8.02
C GLN A 62 8.07 6.81 8.68
N ALA A 63 8.64 5.75 8.07
CA ALA A 63 8.51 4.38 8.59
C ALA A 63 8.99 4.24 10.05
N GLY A 64 10.11 4.87 10.42
CA GLY A 64 10.63 4.81 11.80
C GLY A 64 9.72 5.50 12.82
N GLU A 65 9.18 6.68 12.49
CA GLU A 65 8.23 7.39 13.35
C GLU A 65 6.92 6.61 13.52
N LEU A 66 6.44 5.97 12.44
CA LEU A 66 5.27 5.10 12.49
C LEU A 66 5.51 3.87 13.38
N ASP A 67 6.70 3.24 13.31
CA ASP A 67 7.05 2.11 14.17
C ASP A 67 7.04 2.52 15.66
N GLU A 68 7.54 3.71 16.00
CA GLU A 68 7.47 4.24 17.37
C GLU A 68 6.02 4.41 17.83
N LEU A 69 5.16 5.01 17.01
CA LEU A 69 3.73 5.16 17.30
C LEU A 69 2.99 3.83 17.44
N ILE A 70 3.35 2.83 16.63
CA ILE A 70 2.79 1.48 16.73
C ILE A 70 3.17 0.84 18.08
N ASN A 71 4.41 1.00 18.53
CA ASN A 71 4.84 0.48 19.84
C ASN A 71 4.09 1.15 20.99
N GLU A 72 3.96 2.48 20.97
CA GLU A 72 3.18 3.22 21.96
C GLU A 72 1.72 2.75 22.01
N PHE A 73 1.10 2.59 20.84
CA PHE A 73 -0.28 2.08 20.74
C PHE A 73 -0.40 0.65 21.31
N ASN A 74 0.54 -0.24 20.99
CA ASN A 74 0.53 -1.62 21.51
C ASN A 74 0.71 -1.67 23.03
N ASP A 75 1.55 -0.80 23.59
CA ASP A 75 1.77 -0.69 25.03
C ASP A 75 0.52 -0.16 25.76
N ALA A 76 -0.14 0.84 25.18
CA ALA A 76 -1.37 1.45 25.70
C ALA A 76 -2.56 0.48 25.65
N THR A 77 -2.68 -0.30 24.58
CA THR A 77 -3.78 -1.27 24.40
C THR A 77 -3.52 -2.60 25.11
N GLY A 78 -2.26 -2.90 25.46
CA GLY A 78 -1.87 -4.14 26.14
C GLY A 78 -1.97 -5.40 25.26
N VAL A 79 -2.20 -5.25 23.95
CA VAL A 79 -2.37 -6.36 22.99
C VAL A 79 -1.19 -7.35 23.03
N LEU A 80 0.02 -6.84 23.22
CA LEU A 80 1.24 -7.66 23.30
C LEU A 80 1.50 -8.26 24.68
N LYS A 81 0.79 -7.84 25.74
CA LYS A 81 0.95 -8.39 27.10
C LYS A 81 0.19 -9.70 27.31
N THR A 82 -0.71 -10.04 26.39
CA THR A 82 -1.54 -11.25 26.42
C THR A 82 -1.12 -12.31 25.38
N LEU A 83 -0.03 -12.08 24.64
CA LEU A 83 0.61 -13.02 23.72
C LEU A 83 1.74 -13.78 24.42
#